data_AF-A0A6I1HHZ8-F1
#
_entry.id   AF-A0A6I1HHZ8-F1
#
_cell.length_a   1.000
_cell.length_b   1.000
_cell.length_c   1.000
_cell.angle_alpha   90.00
_cell.angle_beta   90.00
_cell.angle_gamma   90.00
#
_symmetry.space_group_name_H-M   'P 1'
#
loop_
_entity.id
_entity.type
_entity.pdbx_description
1 polymer ?
#
loop_
_entity_poly.entity_id
_entity_poly.type
_entity_poly.pdbx_seq_one_letter_code
_entity_poly.pdbx_strand_id
1 'polypeptide(L)'
;MRGTDVQLLVQAMANLAPPPLGQLTLPAGTAAALAPVLAQAWHFNGPTQPTGQTFTGTANADVLTGSAGADLLEGLGGDDTYYVNHGGDFIVERGNGGNDTVYTSVNYTVADNVENVRLNGAGLTVTGSAYTSNVFYVETPGGNVLDGAGAGNSVNYSGATAGVTAVFAPAGGPMTARPGVDVLANFNILIGSKFDDVLIGNELKNILFGGLGNDTFQGGKGDDTLAGAAGNDTYIFARGDGADIIAEVVEAGSHDVVSFLAGVNAEQLWFRQVGANLEVSTIGTTDKITINNWYSDSAVRIEEFRMADGRVLLGNNVQNLVQAMAGLTPPPVGQVTLPAGTAATLAPVLAQNWRAGQQLGAASQGGSGAWQADAAQLVQAMAGFAVPAAASAPWSAHGAASAQIQLAAAH
;
A
#
# COMPACT_ATOMS: atom_id res chain seq x y z
N MET A 1 15.50 29.24 8.35
CA MET A 1 14.26 29.96 8.77
C MET A 1 13.33 30.05 7.57
N ARG A 2 12.15 29.43 7.64
CA ARG A 2 11.11 29.53 6.60
C ARG A 2 10.44 30.91 6.64
N GLY A 3 9.64 31.24 5.63
CA GLY A 3 8.98 32.55 5.54
C GLY A 3 8.09 32.91 6.75
N THR A 4 7.41 31.93 7.34
CA THR A 4 6.63 32.09 8.58
C THR A 4 7.50 32.25 9.83
N ASP A 5 8.67 31.60 9.86
CA ASP A 5 9.64 31.71 10.96
C ASP A 5 10.31 33.07 10.99
N VAL A 6 10.56 33.63 9.81
CA VAL A 6 11.00 35.02 9.68
C VAL A 6 9.94 35.97 10.22
N GLN A 7 8.65 35.73 9.96
CA GLN A 7 7.58 36.57 10.53
C GLN A 7 7.49 36.48 12.05
N LEU A 8 7.64 35.28 12.63
CA LEU A 8 7.67 35.09 14.09
C LEU A 8 8.91 35.74 14.72
N LEU A 9 10.08 35.60 14.08
CA LEU A 9 11.30 36.24 14.55
C LEU A 9 11.20 37.77 14.44
N VAL A 10 10.63 38.29 13.36
CA VAL A 10 10.36 39.73 13.17
C VAL A 10 9.39 40.24 14.23
N GLN A 11 8.31 39.50 14.55
CA GLN A 11 7.38 39.86 15.63
C GLN A 11 8.06 39.84 17.01
N ALA A 12 8.93 38.86 17.26
CA ALA A 12 9.68 38.76 18.51
C ALA A 12 10.73 39.89 18.65
N MET A 13 11.33 40.30 17.54
CA MET A 13 12.29 41.42 17.49
C MET A 13 11.61 42.79 17.58
N ALA A 14 10.32 42.91 17.22
CA ALA A 14 9.61 44.18 17.12
C ALA A 14 9.58 45.00 18.43
N ASN A 15 9.68 44.33 19.59
CA ASN A 15 9.64 44.96 20.90
C ASN A 15 11.00 45.00 21.61
N LEU A 16 12.09 44.63 20.91
CA LEU A 16 13.44 44.60 21.47
C LEU A 16 14.25 45.80 20.97
N ALA A 17 15.04 46.38 21.87
CA ALA A 17 15.97 47.44 21.48
C ALA A 17 17.08 46.84 20.59
N PRO A 18 17.39 47.47 19.44
CA PRO A 18 18.49 47.02 18.60
C PRO A 18 19.83 47.16 19.36
N PRO A 19 20.81 46.28 19.09
CA PRO A 19 22.13 46.41 19.68
C PRO A 19 22.74 47.80 19.40
N PRO A 20 23.47 48.39 20.36
CA PRO A 20 24.25 49.60 20.12
C PRO A 20 25.15 49.47 18.88
N LEU A 21 25.30 50.57 18.14
CA LEU A 21 26.19 50.64 16.98
C LEU A 21 27.60 50.15 17.35
N GLY A 22 28.10 49.16 16.62
CA GLY A 22 29.41 48.56 16.83
C GLY A 22 29.43 47.31 17.72
N GLN A 23 28.30 46.90 18.32
CA GLN A 23 28.20 45.58 18.95
C GLN A 23 27.88 44.49 17.91
N LEU A 24 28.77 43.51 17.80
CA LEU A 24 28.61 42.33 16.94
C LEU A 24 27.87 41.17 17.65
N THR A 25 27.53 41.35 18.93
CA THR A 25 26.85 40.34 19.76
C THR A 25 25.57 40.90 20.35
N LEU A 26 24.53 40.07 20.45
CA LEU A 26 23.30 40.46 21.10
C LEU A 26 23.53 40.69 22.61
N PRO A 27 22.98 41.77 23.19
CA PRO A 27 22.92 41.94 24.64
C PRO A 27 22.23 40.73 25.30
N ALA A 28 22.69 40.31 26.48
CA ALA A 28 22.21 39.09 27.14
C ALA A 28 20.68 39.04 27.33
N GLY A 29 20.05 40.18 27.62
CA GLY A 29 18.58 40.27 27.73
C GLY A 29 17.87 40.08 26.39
N THR A 30 18.40 40.65 25.30
CA THR A 30 17.89 40.48 23.94
C THR A 30 18.08 39.04 23.46
N ALA A 31 19.25 38.44 23.75
CA ALA A 31 19.54 37.04 23.43
C ALA A 31 18.57 36.09 24.17
N ALA A 32 18.34 36.32 25.47
CA ALA A 32 17.41 35.52 26.26
C ALA A 32 15.95 35.66 25.79
N ALA A 33 15.54 36.86 25.36
CA ALA A 33 14.19 37.11 24.85
C ALA A 33 13.95 36.48 23.47
N LEU A 34 14.99 36.45 22.61
CA LEU A 34 14.92 35.81 21.30
C LEU A 34 15.13 34.30 21.35
N ALA A 35 15.79 33.75 22.38
CA ALA A 35 16.12 32.33 22.47
C ALA A 35 14.93 31.36 22.27
N PRO A 36 13.73 31.59 22.86
CA PRO A 36 12.58 30.71 22.64
C PRO A 36 12.07 30.74 21.19
N VAL A 37 12.08 31.92 20.56
CA VAL A 37 11.62 32.10 19.18
C VAL A 37 12.67 31.61 18.19
N LEU A 38 13.96 31.80 18.47
CA LEU A 38 15.05 31.21 17.70
C LEU A 38 15.02 29.69 17.79
N ALA A 39 14.73 29.11 18.96
CA ALA A 39 14.55 27.67 19.12
C ALA A 39 13.32 27.13 18.36
N GLN A 40 12.28 27.95 18.15
CA GLN A 40 11.09 27.61 17.36
C GLN A 40 11.26 27.89 15.85
N ALA A 41 12.05 28.90 15.50
CA ALA A 41 12.32 29.36 14.12
C ALA A 41 13.50 28.61 13.47
N TRP A 42 14.36 28.00 14.30
CA TRP A 42 15.36 27.02 13.88
C TRP A 42 14.70 25.65 13.88
N HIS A 43 14.11 25.30 12.74
CA HIS A 43 13.67 23.93 12.46
C HIS A 43 14.90 23.03 12.26
N PHE A 44 15.49 22.60 13.37
CA PHE A 44 15.99 21.24 13.45
C PHE A 44 14.81 20.40 13.89
N ASN A 45 14.00 19.92 12.95
CA ASN A 45 12.92 18.98 13.27
C ASN A 45 13.49 17.58 13.41
N GLY A 46 14.18 17.37 14.54
CA GLY A 46 14.58 16.08 15.09
C GLY A 46 14.63 16.21 16.62
N PRO A 47 14.35 15.15 17.40
CA PRO A 47 14.13 15.25 18.84
C PRO A 47 15.36 15.69 19.67
N THR A 48 16.55 15.73 19.07
CA THR A 48 17.80 16.22 19.69
C THR A 48 18.73 16.76 18.60
N GLN A 49 19.41 17.89 18.84
CA GLN A 49 20.53 18.33 18.01
C GLN A 49 21.51 17.16 17.83
N PRO A 50 21.99 16.84 16.61
CA PRO A 50 23.02 15.84 16.43
C PRO A 50 24.20 16.21 17.32
N THR A 51 24.60 15.29 18.20
CA THR A 51 25.75 15.48 19.11
C THR A 51 27.07 15.03 18.47
N GLY A 52 26.99 14.49 17.26
CA GLY A 52 28.09 14.05 16.43
C GLY A 52 28.66 15.15 15.54
N GLN A 53 29.23 14.71 14.43
CA GLN A 53 30.01 15.52 13.50
C GLN A 53 29.11 16.15 12.42
N THR A 54 29.64 17.16 11.74
CA THR A 54 29.01 17.75 10.55
C THR A 54 29.79 17.34 9.31
N PHE A 55 29.06 16.84 8.32
CA PHE A 55 29.56 16.50 7.00
C PHE A 55 28.81 17.33 5.97
N THR A 56 29.52 18.18 5.24
CA THR A 56 28.95 19.06 4.21
C THR A 56 29.48 18.64 2.85
N GLY A 57 28.56 18.42 1.91
CA GLY A 57 28.82 18.16 0.50
C GLY A 57 29.20 19.41 -0.28
N THR A 58 29.05 19.30 -1.59
CA THR A 58 29.31 20.34 -2.59
C THR A 58 27.99 20.81 -3.21
N ALA A 59 28.00 21.45 -4.38
CA ALA A 59 26.77 21.79 -5.10
C ALA A 59 26.50 20.82 -6.27
N ASN A 60 27.13 19.64 -6.24
CA ASN A 60 26.95 18.56 -7.21
C ASN A 60 26.46 17.33 -6.45
N ALA A 61 26.10 16.27 -7.19
CA ALA A 61 25.76 14.99 -6.57
C ALA A 61 26.89 14.45 -5.69
N ASP A 62 26.59 14.29 -4.41
CA ASP A 62 27.48 13.79 -3.38
C ASP A 62 26.96 12.51 -2.74
N VAL A 63 27.87 11.73 -2.15
CA VAL A 63 27.53 10.57 -1.32
C VAL A 63 28.02 10.85 0.09
N LEU A 64 27.08 11.05 1.01
CA LEU A 64 27.35 11.40 2.40
C LEU A 64 27.08 10.20 3.30
N THR A 65 28.05 9.90 4.17
CA THR A 65 27.93 8.88 5.20
C THR A 65 28.57 9.40 6.48
N GLY A 66 27.79 9.40 7.56
CA GLY A 66 28.26 9.82 8.87
C GLY A 66 29.23 8.83 9.53
N SER A 67 29.65 9.20 10.73
CA SER A 67 30.16 8.27 11.73
C SER A 67 29.05 7.32 12.22
N ALA A 68 29.29 6.54 13.29
CA ALA A 68 28.25 5.68 13.88
C ALA A 68 27.32 6.41 14.88
N GLY A 69 27.62 7.68 15.19
CA GLY A 69 26.82 8.51 16.10
C GLY A 69 25.76 9.32 15.35
N ALA A 70 25.02 10.14 16.07
CA ALA A 70 24.05 11.06 15.48
C ALA A 70 24.75 12.25 14.81
N ASP A 71 24.84 12.25 13.48
CA ASP A 71 25.58 13.25 12.69
C ASP A 71 24.67 14.24 11.95
N LEU A 72 25.24 15.38 11.53
CA LEU A 72 24.62 16.33 10.60
C LEU A 72 25.18 16.09 9.19
N LEU A 73 24.33 15.79 8.22
CA LEU A 73 24.67 15.58 6.81
C LEU A 73 24.04 16.68 5.96
N GLU A 74 24.83 17.56 5.36
CA GLU A 74 24.35 18.67 4.53
C GLU A 74 24.78 18.47 3.07
N GLY A 75 23.85 18.14 2.17
CA GLY A 75 24.15 17.91 0.74
C GLY A 75 24.30 19.20 -0.06
N LEU A 76 23.56 20.24 0.33
CA LEU A 76 23.44 21.55 -0.34
C LEU A 76 22.65 21.52 -1.65
N GLY A 77 23.15 20.92 -2.71
CA GLY A 77 22.44 20.81 -3.97
C GLY A 77 23.19 19.90 -4.92
N GLY A 78 22.52 19.44 -5.97
CA GLY A 78 22.88 18.18 -6.63
C GLY A 78 21.88 17.09 -6.24
N ASP A 79 21.96 15.94 -6.92
CA ASP A 79 21.20 14.75 -6.56
C ASP A 79 22.03 13.94 -5.55
N ASP A 80 21.77 14.15 -4.25
CA ASP A 80 22.61 13.65 -3.17
C ASP A 80 22.14 12.29 -2.65
N THR A 81 23.09 11.48 -2.18
CA THR A 81 22.82 10.18 -1.56
C THR A 81 23.34 10.11 -0.14
N TYR A 82 22.44 9.83 0.79
CA TYR A 82 22.72 9.73 2.22
C TYR A 82 22.65 8.29 2.70
N TYR A 83 23.65 7.85 3.45
CA TYR A 83 23.61 6.57 4.18
C TYR A 83 23.42 6.85 5.66
N VAL A 84 22.20 6.63 6.13
CA VAL A 84 21.81 6.77 7.54
C VAL A 84 22.06 5.45 8.25
N ASN A 85 22.94 5.50 9.25
CA ASN A 85 23.29 4.34 10.06
C ASN A 85 22.88 4.51 11.53
N HIS A 86 22.44 5.71 11.91
CA HIS A 86 22.00 6.03 13.25
C HIS A 86 20.67 6.80 13.21
N GLY A 87 19.69 6.42 14.02
CA GLY A 87 18.35 7.05 14.01
C GLY A 87 18.32 8.52 14.46
N GLY A 88 19.46 9.04 14.93
CA GLY A 88 19.67 10.44 15.26
C GLY A 88 20.40 11.26 14.18
N ASP A 89 20.74 10.66 13.04
CA ASP A 89 21.31 11.40 11.91
C ASP A 89 20.33 12.45 11.41
N PHE A 90 20.83 13.61 11.01
CA PHE A 90 20.01 14.71 10.54
C PHE A 90 20.49 15.17 9.17
N ILE A 91 19.62 15.04 8.17
CA ILE A 91 19.88 15.49 6.81
C ILE A 91 19.38 16.92 6.65
N VAL A 92 20.17 17.78 6.01
CA VAL A 92 19.75 19.13 5.60
C VAL A 92 19.82 19.23 4.10
N GLU A 93 18.64 19.33 3.49
CA GLU A 93 18.49 19.61 2.08
C GLU A 93 17.90 20.99 1.79
N ARG A 94 18.24 21.53 0.62
CA ARG A 94 17.67 22.80 0.13
C ARG A 94 16.51 22.51 -0.81
N GLY A 95 15.50 23.38 -0.79
CA GLY A 95 14.43 23.33 -1.80
C GLY A 95 14.99 23.55 -3.21
N ASN A 96 14.66 22.65 -4.14
CA ASN A 96 15.25 22.53 -5.48
C ASN A 96 16.74 22.14 -5.48
N GLY A 97 17.21 21.41 -4.46
CA GLY A 97 18.56 20.87 -4.36
C GLY A 97 18.86 19.85 -5.46
N GLY A 98 17.93 18.92 -5.68
CA GLY A 98 18.01 17.89 -6.71
C GLY A 98 16.91 16.87 -6.50
N ASN A 99 17.18 15.62 -6.84
CA ASN A 99 16.38 14.46 -6.49
C ASN A 99 17.18 13.57 -5.53
N ASP A 100 16.92 13.74 -4.24
CA ASP A 100 17.80 13.23 -3.19
C ASP A 100 17.35 11.86 -2.70
N THR A 101 18.30 11.06 -2.21
CA THR A 101 18.05 9.68 -1.78
C THR A 101 18.63 9.41 -0.40
N VAL A 102 17.83 8.87 0.51
CA VAL A 102 18.30 8.31 1.77
C VAL A 102 18.25 6.79 1.75
N TYR A 103 19.34 6.14 2.13
CA TYR A 103 19.41 4.72 2.45
C TYR A 103 19.40 4.58 3.97
N THR A 104 18.48 3.78 4.49
CA THR A 104 18.41 3.50 5.93
C THR A 104 18.25 2.00 6.20
N SER A 105 18.94 1.54 7.23
CA SER A 105 18.74 0.21 7.85
C SER A 105 18.33 0.33 9.32
N VAL A 106 17.91 1.52 9.75
CA VAL A 106 17.50 1.86 11.11
C VAL A 106 16.19 2.65 11.09
N ASN A 107 15.53 2.75 12.25
CA ASN A 107 14.37 3.62 12.38
C ASN A 107 14.77 5.08 12.10
N TYR A 108 13.99 5.78 11.30
CA TYR A 108 14.40 7.11 10.81
C TYR A 108 13.23 8.04 10.51
N THR A 109 13.44 9.34 10.67
CA THR A 109 12.54 10.38 10.17
C THR A 109 13.25 11.14 9.05
N VAL A 110 12.67 11.08 7.86
CA VAL A 110 13.23 11.64 6.63
C VAL A 110 13.12 13.15 6.65
N ALA A 111 14.20 13.82 6.27
CA ALA A 111 14.25 15.26 6.17
C ALA A 111 13.38 15.80 5.02
N ASP A 112 12.99 17.06 5.12
CA ASP A 112 12.33 17.76 4.02
C ASP A 112 13.26 17.88 2.81
N ASN A 113 12.68 17.85 1.61
CA ASN A 113 13.35 17.84 0.31
C ASN A 113 14.20 16.60 0.02
N VAL A 114 13.98 15.49 0.73
CA VAL A 114 14.49 14.17 0.30
C VAL A 114 13.36 13.42 -0.39
N GLU A 115 13.50 13.07 -1.66
CA GLU A 115 12.41 12.45 -2.43
C GLU A 115 12.40 10.92 -2.28
N ASN A 116 13.56 10.28 -2.25
CA ASN A 116 13.66 8.81 -2.30
C ASN A 116 14.15 8.24 -0.97
N VAL A 117 13.43 7.24 -0.45
CA VAL A 117 13.76 6.56 0.79
C VAL A 117 13.97 5.09 0.46
N ARG A 118 15.17 4.54 0.71
CA ARG A 118 15.52 3.14 0.45
C ARG A 118 15.71 2.40 1.76
N LEU A 119 14.93 1.34 1.96
CA LEU A 119 14.91 0.54 3.17
C LEU A 119 15.60 -0.80 2.90
N ASN A 120 16.76 -0.99 3.56
CA ASN A 120 17.60 -2.17 3.40
C ASN A 120 17.50 -3.12 4.61
N GLY A 121 16.36 -3.10 5.30
CA GLY A 121 16.08 -3.95 6.44
C GLY A 121 14.58 -4.12 6.65
N ALA A 122 14.22 -5.16 7.40
CA ALA A 122 12.85 -5.47 7.81
C ALA A 122 12.60 -4.97 9.25
N GLY A 123 11.33 -4.82 9.63
CA GLY A 123 10.96 -4.40 10.99
C GLY A 123 11.26 -2.93 11.31
N LEU A 124 11.50 -2.10 10.29
CA LEU A 124 11.87 -0.70 10.47
C LEU A 124 10.65 0.18 10.71
N THR A 125 10.81 1.22 11.52
CA THR A 125 9.86 2.34 11.63
C THR A 125 10.44 3.56 10.93
N VAL A 126 9.88 3.94 9.79
CA VAL A 126 10.37 5.09 9.00
C VAL A 126 9.23 6.06 8.72
N THR A 127 9.47 7.33 9.03
CA THR A 127 8.52 8.42 8.78
C THR A 127 9.08 9.36 7.71
N GLY A 128 8.28 9.64 6.69
CA GLY A 128 8.56 10.57 5.61
C GLY A 128 8.52 12.02 6.04
N SER A 129 8.70 12.90 5.06
CA SER A 129 8.57 14.34 5.26
C SER A 129 7.10 14.77 5.24
N ALA A 130 6.78 15.78 6.05
CA ALA A 130 5.46 16.43 5.99
C ALA A 130 5.27 17.33 4.75
N TYR A 131 6.36 17.62 4.01
CA TYR A 131 6.39 18.65 2.97
C TYR A 131 6.92 18.14 1.61
N THR A 132 7.50 16.94 1.58
CA THR A 132 7.98 16.29 0.36
C THR A 132 7.20 15.02 0.10
N SER A 133 6.75 14.84 -1.14
CA SER A 133 6.14 13.60 -1.59
C SER A 133 7.25 12.56 -1.77
N ASN A 134 7.35 11.62 -0.83
CA ASN A 134 8.37 10.60 -0.82
C ASN A 134 7.99 9.36 -1.64
N VAL A 135 8.99 8.71 -2.21
CA VAL A 135 8.91 7.34 -2.72
C VAL A 135 9.74 6.42 -1.83
N PHE A 136 9.07 5.47 -1.18
CA PHE A 136 9.69 4.47 -0.32
C PHE A 136 9.98 3.21 -1.14
N TYR A 137 11.25 2.89 -1.36
CA TYR A 137 11.70 1.64 -1.98
C TYR A 137 12.06 0.64 -0.88
N VAL A 138 11.35 -0.47 -0.81
CA VAL A 138 11.54 -1.50 0.23
C VAL A 138 12.14 -2.75 -0.39
N GLU A 139 13.39 -3.07 -0.05
CA GLU A 139 14.09 -4.26 -0.58
C GLU A 139 13.86 -5.51 0.28
N THR A 140 13.65 -5.30 1.59
CA THR A 140 13.39 -6.38 2.56
C THR A 140 12.02 -6.15 3.22
N PRO A 141 10.96 -6.75 2.67
CA PRO A 141 9.63 -6.63 3.26
C PRO A 141 9.53 -7.39 4.58
N GLY A 142 8.52 -7.04 5.38
CA GLY A 142 8.09 -7.78 6.56
C GLY A 142 8.26 -7.00 7.86
N GLY A 143 7.14 -6.63 8.47
CA GLY A 143 7.10 -5.99 9.79
C GLY A 143 7.48 -4.52 9.84
N ASN A 144 7.66 -3.87 8.68
CA ASN A 144 7.92 -2.45 8.61
C ASN A 144 6.68 -1.64 9.03
N VAL A 145 6.91 -0.49 9.67
CA VAL A 145 5.89 0.52 9.97
C VAL A 145 6.30 1.79 9.26
N LEU A 146 5.67 2.07 8.12
CA LEU A 146 6.04 3.18 7.25
C LEU A 146 4.95 4.24 7.31
N ASP A 147 5.35 5.48 7.50
CA ASP A 147 4.45 6.63 7.48
C ASP A 147 4.96 7.63 6.46
N GLY A 148 4.22 7.90 5.39
CA GLY A 148 4.59 8.93 4.42
C GLY A 148 4.52 10.36 4.99
N ALA A 149 3.90 10.55 6.15
CA ALA A 149 3.59 11.84 6.79
C ALA A 149 2.75 12.80 5.93
N GLY A 150 3.37 13.48 4.97
CA GLY A 150 2.73 14.42 4.06
C GLY A 150 1.79 13.76 3.04
N ALA A 151 1.45 14.50 1.99
CA ALA A 151 0.61 13.99 0.91
C ALA A 151 1.43 13.55 -0.31
N GLY A 152 0.85 12.65 -1.12
CA GLY A 152 1.41 12.24 -2.41
C GLY A 152 2.50 11.17 -2.33
N ASN A 153 2.62 10.46 -1.20
CA ASN A 153 3.65 9.43 -1.03
C ASN A 153 3.27 8.12 -1.71
N SER A 154 4.31 7.39 -2.12
CA SER A 154 4.17 6.04 -2.67
C SER A 154 5.15 5.07 -2.02
N VAL A 155 4.79 3.79 -2.01
CA VAL A 155 5.68 2.70 -1.62
C VAL A 155 5.87 1.74 -2.80
N ASN A 156 7.09 1.25 -2.96
CA ASN A 156 7.51 0.46 -4.10
C ASN A 156 8.34 -0.74 -3.64
N TYR A 157 7.80 -1.93 -3.87
CA TYR A 157 8.41 -3.22 -3.57
C TYR A 157 8.98 -3.93 -4.80
N SER A 158 9.06 -3.28 -5.97
CA SER A 158 9.57 -3.91 -7.20
C SER A 158 11.00 -4.44 -7.09
N GLY A 159 11.79 -3.88 -6.16
CA GLY A 159 13.14 -4.35 -5.81
C GLY A 159 13.18 -5.43 -4.72
N ALA A 160 12.03 -5.82 -4.15
CA ALA A 160 11.96 -6.78 -3.06
C ALA A 160 12.45 -8.17 -3.49
N THR A 161 13.01 -8.89 -2.53
CA THR A 161 13.61 -10.23 -2.76
C THR A 161 12.67 -11.39 -2.46
N ALA A 162 11.45 -11.12 -1.98
CA ALA A 162 10.39 -12.07 -1.70
C ALA A 162 9.01 -11.39 -1.85
N GLY A 163 7.95 -12.19 -1.88
CA GLY A 163 6.56 -11.69 -1.87
C GLY A 163 6.25 -10.90 -0.60
N VAL A 164 5.35 -9.93 -0.74
CA VAL A 164 5.07 -8.88 0.23
C VAL A 164 3.66 -9.05 0.77
N THR A 165 3.48 -8.91 2.08
CA THR A 165 2.16 -8.62 2.65
C THR A 165 2.18 -7.21 3.20
N ALA A 166 1.45 -6.30 2.55
CA ALA A 166 1.44 -4.89 2.88
C ALA A 166 0.00 -4.38 3.04
N VAL A 167 -0.22 -3.61 4.10
CA VAL A 167 -1.54 -3.13 4.51
C VAL A 167 -1.49 -1.64 4.77
N PHE A 168 -2.35 -0.89 4.10
CA PHE A 168 -2.59 0.50 4.45
C PHE A 168 -3.35 0.58 5.78
N ALA A 169 -2.77 1.30 6.74
CA ALA A 169 -3.42 1.59 8.00
C ALA A 169 -4.63 2.53 7.78
N PRO A 170 -5.65 2.47 8.66
CA PRO A 170 -6.75 3.41 8.60
C PRO A 170 -6.28 4.86 8.69
N ALA A 171 -6.96 5.78 8.03
CA ALA A 171 -6.63 7.20 8.00
C ALA A 171 -6.70 7.79 9.43
N GLY A 172 -5.57 8.30 9.92
CA GLY A 172 -5.43 8.78 11.30
C GLY A 172 -5.53 7.69 12.37
N GLY A 173 -5.55 6.41 11.98
CA GLY A 173 -5.54 5.26 12.87
C GLY A 173 -4.14 4.90 13.38
N PRO A 174 -4.05 4.01 14.38
CA PRO A 174 -2.77 3.57 14.92
C PRO A 174 -2.01 2.66 13.95
N MET A 175 -0.73 2.90 13.75
CA MET A 175 0.17 2.01 13.01
C MET A 175 0.81 0.97 13.95
N THR A 176 0.09 -0.12 14.22
CA THR A 176 0.64 -1.19 15.08
C THR A 176 1.53 -2.11 14.26
N ALA A 177 2.80 -2.26 14.65
CA ALA A 177 3.73 -3.19 14.02
C ALA A 177 3.20 -4.64 14.05
N ARG A 178 3.39 -5.38 12.95
CA ARG A 178 2.90 -6.75 12.79
C ARG A 178 4.00 -7.63 12.19
N PRO A 179 4.41 -8.74 12.83
CA PRO A 179 5.41 -9.62 12.26
C PRO A 179 5.03 -10.10 10.85
N GLY A 180 5.95 -9.94 9.89
CA GLY A 180 5.76 -10.38 8.51
C GLY A 180 4.82 -9.51 7.66
N VAL A 181 4.24 -8.44 8.21
CA VAL A 181 3.32 -7.54 7.49
C VAL A 181 3.83 -6.11 7.58
N ASP A 182 3.92 -5.45 6.44
CA ASP A 182 4.26 -4.04 6.38
C ASP A 182 3.00 -3.19 6.57
N VAL A 183 3.01 -2.28 7.54
CA VAL A 183 1.89 -1.41 7.91
C VAL A 183 2.22 0.01 7.48
N LEU A 184 1.36 0.57 6.64
CA LEU A 184 1.67 1.75 5.85
C LEU A 184 0.63 2.85 6.08
N ALA A 185 1.04 4.07 6.45
CA ALA A 185 0.13 5.21 6.57
C ALA A 185 0.55 6.35 5.65
N ASN A 186 -0.43 7.17 5.24
CA ASN A 186 -0.19 8.36 4.41
C ASN A 186 0.48 8.06 3.06
N PHE A 187 0.20 6.88 2.51
CA PHE A 187 0.50 6.49 1.12
C PHE A 187 -0.80 6.37 0.34
N ASN A 188 -0.74 6.69 -0.95
CA ASN A 188 -1.89 6.50 -1.86
C ASN A 188 -1.58 5.56 -3.03
N ILE A 189 -0.30 5.21 -3.23
CA ILE A 189 0.14 4.26 -4.27
C ILE A 189 1.00 3.19 -3.60
N LEU A 190 0.69 1.93 -3.89
CA LEU A 190 1.47 0.76 -3.51
C LEU A 190 1.80 -0.02 -4.78
N ILE A 191 3.08 -0.28 -5.00
CA ILE A 191 3.58 -1.14 -6.07
C ILE A 191 4.19 -2.37 -5.42
N GLY A 192 3.66 -3.54 -5.75
CA GLY A 192 4.15 -4.84 -5.31
C GLY A 192 5.49 -5.21 -5.95
N SER A 193 5.88 -6.44 -5.69
CA SER A 193 7.13 -7.06 -6.08
C SER A 193 6.99 -7.79 -7.43
N LYS A 194 7.83 -8.80 -7.62
CA LYS A 194 7.80 -9.70 -8.78
C LYS A 194 7.38 -11.13 -8.39
N PHE A 195 6.87 -11.26 -7.17
CA PHE A 195 6.46 -12.48 -6.53
C PHE A 195 5.03 -12.30 -6.04
N ASP A 196 4.37 -13.41 -5.72
CA ASP A 196 3.01 -13.42 -5.18
C ASP A 196 2.88 -12.51 -3.93
N ASP A 197 2.17 -11.40 -4.08
CA ASP A 197 1.95 -10.40 -3.04
C ASP A 197 0.52 -10.40 -2.48
N VAL A 198 0.36 -9.81 -1.31
CA VAL A 198 -0.93 -9.52 -0.67
C VAL A 198 -0.99 -8.02 -0.36
N LEU A 199 -1.79 -7.30 -1.13
CA LEU A 199 -1.85 -5.85 -1.15
C LEU A 199 -3.23 -5.38 -0.67
N ILE A 200 -3.27 -4.73 0.49
CA ILE A 200 -4.52 -4.34 1.14
C ILE A 200 -4.54 -2.83 1.34
N GLY A 201 -5.52 -2.16 0.75
CA GLY A 201 -5.79 -0.75 0.93
C GLY A 201 -6.56 -0.45 2.23
N ASN A 202 -7.10 0.76 2.33
CA ASN A 202 -7.79 1.27 3.51
C ASN A 202 -9.15 1.87 3.12
N GLU A 203 -9.63 2.90 3.83
CA GLU A 203 -10.90 3.56 3.55
C GLU A 203 -10.79 4.76 2.58
N LEU A 204 -9.59 5.04 2.09
CA LEU A 204 -9.31 6.11 1.14
C LEU A 204 -9.18 5.53 -0.25
N LYS A 205 -9.28 6.40 -1.26
CA LYS A 205 -8.92 6.03 -2.64
C LYS A 205 -7.45 5.58 -2.72
N ASN A 206 -7.24 4.35 -3.12
CA ASN A 206 -5.94 3.72 -3.26
C ASN A 206 -5.65 3.32 -4.71
N ILE A 207 -4.37 3.21 -5.03
CA ILE A 207 -3.89 2.66 -6.30
C ILE A 207 -2.91 1.54 -5.95
N LEU A 208 -3.29 0.30 -6.25
CA LEU A 208 -2.52 -0.89 -5.95
C LEU A 208 -2.09 -1.55 -7.27
N PHE A 209 -0.79 -1.76 -7.42
CA PHE A 209 -0.19 -2.50 -8.54
C PHE A 209 0.47 -3.76 -7.99
N GLY A 210 0.15 -4.93 -8.54
CA GLY A 210 0.70 -6.22 -8.13
C GLY A 210 2.11 -6.40 -8.64
N GLY A 211 2.24 -6.45 -9.96
CA GLY A 211 3.54 -6.52 -10.64
C GLY A 211 3.64 -7.80 -11.44
N LEU A 212 4.56 -8.68 -11.05
CA LEU A 212 4.57 -10.05 -11.57
C LEU A 212 4.25 -10.98 -10.41
N GLY A 213 3.68 -12.14 -10.72
CA GLY A 213 3.35 -13.14 -9.69
C GLY A 213 1.84 -13.21 -9.51
N ASN A 214 1.38 -14.15 -8.70
CA ASN A 214 -0.06 -14.30 -8.44
C ASN A 214 -0.44 -13.41 -7.25
N ASP A 215 -0.96 -12.23 -7.52
CA ASP A 215 -1.17 -11.21 -6.51
C ASP A 215 -2.60 -11.23 -5.95
N THR A 216 -2.72 -10.91 -4.67
CA THR A 216 -4.01 -10.78 -3.99
C THR A 216 -4.25 -9.32 -3.59
N PHE A 217 -5.38 -8.78 -4.03
CA PHE A 217 -5.79 -7.41 -3.73
C PHE A 217 -7.02 -7.36 -2.85
N GLN A 218 -7.04 -6.43 -1.91
CA GLN A 218 -8.27 -5.91 -1.33
C GLN A 218 -8.17 -4.38 -1.30
N GLY A 219 -8.95 -3.67 -2.12
CA GLY A 219 -8.96 -2.20 -2.14
C GLY A 219 -9.34 -1.61 -0.78
N GLY A 220 -10.34 -2.22 -0.13
CA GLY A 220 -10.90 -1.70 1.10
C GLY A 220 -12.10 -0.84 0.77
N LYS A 221 -12.33 0.25 1.50
CA LYS A 221 -13.37 1.21 1.11
C LYS A 221 -12.74 2.32 0.29
N GLY A 222 -13.50 2.91 -0.61
CA GLY A 222 -13.00 4.01 -1.42
C GLY A 222 -13.40 3.78 -2.87
N ASP A 223 -12.75 4.49 -3.78
CA ASP A 223 -12.92 4.21 -5.20
C ASP A 223 -11.53 3.84 -5.73
N ASP A 224 -11.19 2.56 -5.63
CA ASP A 224 -9.81 2.09 -5.78
C ASP A 224 -9.47 1.70 -7.21
N THR A 225 -8.18 1.76 -7.55
CA THR A 225 -7.64 1.21 -8.79
C THR A 225 -6.75 0.02 -8.45
N LEU A 226 -7.12 -1.16 -8.93
CA LEU A 226 -6.40 -2.42 -8.73
C LEU A 226 -5.87 -2.89 -10.08
N ALA A 227 -4.56 -3.08 -10.18
CA ALA A 227 -3.89 -3.54 -11.39
C ALA A 227 -2.98 -4.72 -11.06
N GLY A 228 -3.44 -5.94 -11.36
CA GLY A 228 -2.70 -7.19 -11.16
C GLY A 228 -1.41 -7.24 -11.95
N ALA A 229 -1.49 -6.84 -13.22
CA ALA A 229 -0.43 -7.00 -14.20
C ALA A 229 -0.24 -8.49 -14.55
N ALA A 230 0.95 -9.08 -14.42
CA ALA A 230 1.15 -10.44 -14.95
C ALA A 230 1.07 -11.50 -13.85
N GLY A 231 0.29 -12.55 -14.09
CA GLY A 231 0.05 -13.63 -13.13
C GLY A 231 -1.38 -14.14 -13.15
N ASN A 232 -1.76 -14.87 -12.11
CA ASN A 232 -3.14 -15.24 -11.84
C ASN A 232 -3.60 -14.48 -10.60
N ASP A 233 -4.26 -13.36 -10.80
CA ASP A 233 -4.52 -12.40 -9.73
C ASP A 233 -5.88 -12.61 -9.09
N THR A 234 -5.99 -12.27 -7.80
CA THR A 234 -7.22 -12.37 -7.02
C THR A 234 -7.63 -11.01 -6.47
N TYR A 235 -8.78 -10.51 -6.92
CA TYR A 235 -9.37 -9.25 -6.48
C TYR A 235 -10.52 -9.51 -5.51
N ILE A 236 -10.34 -9.14 -4.25
CA ILE A 236 -11.34 -9.35 -3.20
C ILE A 236 -12.22 -8.12 -3.08
N PHE A 237 -13.54 -8.33 -3.09
CA PHE A 237 -14.54 -7.28 -2.97
C PHE A 237 -15.57 -7.61 -1.89
N ALA A 238 -15.93 -6.60 -1.10
CA ALA A 238 -16.95 -6.66 -0.07
C ALA A 238 -18.01 -5.58 -0.27
N ARG A 239 -19.13 -5.72 0.44
CA ARG A 239 -20.16 -4.68 0.48
C ARG A 239 -19.62 -3.46 1.23
N GLY A 240 -19.78 -2.28 0.65
CA GLY A 240 -19.30 -1.01 1.17
C GLY A 240 -17.90 -0.64 0.72
N ASP A 241 -17.29 -1.42 -0.17
CA ASP A 241 -15.96 -1.14 -0.72
C ASP A 241 -15.96 0.05 -1.67
N GLY A 242 -17.11 0.40 -2.25
CA GLY A 242 -17.25 1.58 -3.13
C GLY A 242 -17.11 1.22 -4.61
N ALA A 243 -16.59 2.15 -5.42
CA ALA A 243 -16.57 2.01 -6.88
C ALA A 243 -15.16 1.75 -7.43
N ASP A 244 -14.78 0.48 -7.47
CA ASP A 244 -13.44 0.06 -7.84
C ASP A 244 -13.27 -0.15 -9.34
N ILE A 245 -12.02 -0.04 -9.78
CA ILE A 245 -11.56 -0.30 -11.13
C ILE A 245 -10.54 -1.43 -11.09
N ILE A 246 -10.75 -2.46 -11.90
CA ILE A 246 -9.76 -3.50 -12.19
C ILE A 246 -9.18 -3.24 -13.58
N ALA A 247 -7.86 -3.20 -13.65
CA ALA A 247 -7.11 -3.02 -14.89
C ALA A 247 -6.17 -4.21 -15.13
N GLU A 248 -6.60 -5.09 -16.03
CA GLU A 248 -5.80 -6.23 -16.48
C GLU A 248 -4.89 -5.88 -17.66
N VAL A 249 -3.84 -6.69 -17.82
CA VAL A 249 -2.98 -6.68 -19.01
C VAL A 249 -3.25 -7.92 -19.86
N VAL A 250 -2.79 -7.90 -21.12
CA VAL A 250 -2.94 -9.05 -22.01
C VAL A 250 -1.91 -10.10 -21.62
N GLU A 251 -2.36 -11.20 -21.00
CA GLU A 251 -1.53 -12.38 -20.72
C GLU A 251 -2.20 -13.67 -21.21
N ALA A 252 -1.42 -14.52 -21.89
CA ALA A 252 -1.95 -15.77 -22.41
C ALA A 252 -1.98 -16.84 -21.32
N GLY A 253 -3.20 -17.25 -20.93
CA GLY A 253 -3.40 -18.35 -19.99
C GLY A 253 -3.33 -17.94 -18.52
N SER A 254 -3.44 -16.64 -18.23
CA SER A 254 -3.80 -16.17 -16.89
C SER A 254 -5.18 -16.71 -16.50
N HIS A 255 -5.42 -16.72 -15.20
CA HIS A 255 -6.65 -17.17 -14.58
C HIS A 255 -6.97 -16.26 -13.40
N ASP A 256 -7.52 -15.10 -13.73
CA ASP A 256 -7.80 -14.03 -12.80
C ASP A 256 -9.16 -14.25 -12.14
N VAL A 257 -9.26 -13.84 -10.88
CA VAL A 257 -10.40 -14.13 -10.01
C VAL A 257 -10.89 -12.86 -9.34
N VAL A 258 -12.19 -12.59 -9.47
CA VAL A 258 -12.88 -11.66 -8.57
C VAL A 258 -13.61 -12.47 -7.51
N SER A 259 -13.26 -12.28 -6.24
CA SER A 259 -13.83 -12.99 -5.10
C SER A 259 -14.69 -12.07 -4.24
N PHE A 260 -15.99 -12.37 -4.15
CA PHE A 260 -16.94 -11.62 -3.34
C PHE A 260 -17.01 -12.20 -1.92
N LEU A 261 -16.73 -11.37 -0.91
CA LEU A 261 -16.86 -11.75 0.49
C LEU A 261 -18.31 -11.96 0.91
N ALA A 262 -18.49 -12.64 2.05
CA ALA A 262 -19.80 -12.83 2.68
C ALA A 262 -20.53 -11.47 2.85
N GLY A 263 -21.80 -11.43 2.48
CA GLY A 263 -22.62 -10.20 2.48
C GLY A 263 -22.88 -9.62 1.08
N VAL A 264 -22.20 -10.13 0.06
CA VAL A 264 -22.56 -9.95 -1.35
C VAL A 264 -22.97 -11.32 -1.90
N ASN A 265 -24.22 -11.46 -2.36
CA ASN A 265 -24.73 -12.70 -2.95
C ASN A 265 -24.83 -12.57 -4.47
N ALA A 266 -24.78 -13.68 -5.20
CA ALA A 266 -24.88 -13.66 -6.67
C ALA A 266 -26.18 -13.01 -7.19
N GLU A 267 -27.28 -13.20 -6.46
CA GLU A 267 -28.59 -12.58 -6.77
C GLU A 267 -28.60 -11.06 -6.58
N GLN A 268 -27.57 -10.51 -5.95
CA GLN A 268 -27.40 -9.08 -5.71
C GLN A 268 -26.44 -8.43 -6.70
N LEU A 269 -25.81 -9.20 -7.59
CA LEU A 269 -24.91 -8.68 -8.61
C LEU A 269 -25.68 -8.28 -9.86
N TRP A 270 -25.36 -7.12 -10.41
CA TRP A 270 -25.92 -6.59 -11.64
C TRP A 270 -24.82 -6.34 -12.67
N PHE A 271 -24.86 -7.08 -13.78
CA PHE A 271 -23.85 -7.04 -14.83
C PHE A 271 -24.31 -6.14 -15.98
N ARG A 272 -23.43 -5.22 -16.40
CA ARG A 272 -23.71 -4.29 -17.50
C ARG A 272 -22.47 -4.03 -18.35
N GLN A 273 -22.66 -4.02 -19.66
CA GLN A 273 -21.67 -3.46 -20.57
C GLN A 273 -21.79 -1.93 -20.60
N VAL A 274 -20.68 -1.23 -20.34
CA VAL A 274 -20.59 0.23 -20.48
C VAL A 274 -19.38 0.57 -21.35
N GLY A 275 -19.66 0.91 -22.61
CA GLY A 275 -18.60 1.07 -23.61
C GLY A 275 -17.80 -0.22 -23.79
N ALA A 276 -16.50 -0.14 -23.56
CA ALA A 276 -15.57 -1.27 -23.61
C ALA A 276 -15.45 -2.05 -22.28
N ASN A 277 -16.07 -1.54 -21.20
CA ASN A 277 -15.90 -2.06 -19.85
C ASN A 277 -17.07 -2.95 -19.44
N LEU A 278 -16.80 -3.87 -18.51
CA LEU A 278 -17.81 -4.57 -17.75
C LEU A 278 -17.99 -3.86 -16.39
N GLU A 279 -19.20 -3.47 -16.07
CA GLU A 279 -19.58 -3.04 -14.72
C GLU A 279 -20.34 -4.16 -14.01
N VAL A 280 -19.94 -4.47 -12.78
CA VAL A 280 -20.61 -5.40 -11.87
C VAL A 280 -21.00 -4.63 -10.61
N SER A 281 -22.27 -4.27 -10.47
CA SER A 281 -22.77 -3.48 -9.33
C SER A 281 -23.46 -4.36 -8.29
N THR A 282 -23.40 -3.97 -7.02
CA THR A 282 -24.23 -4.58 -5.97
C THR A 282 -25.54 -3.81 -5.83
N ILE A 283 -26.67 -4.46 -6.11
CA ILE A 283 -27.99 -3.82 -6.08
C ILE A 283 -28.29 -3.18 -4.73
N GLY A 284 -28.99 -2.05 -4.76
CA GLY A 284 -29.34 -1.31 -3.54
C GLY A 284 -28.18 -0.54 -2.90
N THR A 285 -27.00 -0.51 -3.53
CA THR A 285 -25.82 0.22 -3.06
C THR A 285 -25.22 1.07 -4.18
N THR A 286 -24.15 1.81 -3.87
CA THR A 286 -23.27 2.44 -4.86
C THR A 286 -22.07 1.57 -5.22
N ASP A 287 -21.93 0.40 -4.57
CA ASP A 287 -20.77 -0.47 -4.70
C ASP A 287 -20.73 -1.08 -6.10
N LYS A 288 -19.59 -1.01 -6.77
CA LYS A 288 -19.38 -1.63 -8.08
C LYS A 288 -17.92 -1.94 -8.34
N ILE A 289 -17.71 -2.90 -9.23
CA ILE A 289 -16.42 -3.16 -9.85
C ILE A 289 -16.55 -2.82 -11.33
N THR A 290 -15.59 -2.07 -11.86
CA THR A 290 -15.45 -1.78 -13.29
C THR A 290 -14.21 -2.50 -13.82
N ILE A 291 -14.40 -3.53 -14.65
CA ILE A 291 -13.29 -4.23 -15.30
C ILE A 291 -13.04 -3.55 -16.66
N ASN A 292 -11.88 -2.90 -16.77
CA ASN A 292 -11.52 -2.15 -17.97
C ASN A 292 -11.31 -3.07 -19.16
N ASN A 293 -11.71 -2.62 -20.35
CA ASN A 293 -11.42 -3.28 -21.63
C ASN A 293 -11.94 -4.72 -21.79
N TRP A 294 -12.84 -5.19 -20.91
CA TRP A 294 -13.47 -6.52 -20.99
C TRP A 294 -13.98 -6.89 -22.39
N TYR A 295 -14.52 -5.91 -23.12
CA TYR A 295 -15.10 -6.09 -24.45
C TYR A 295 -14.13 -5.78 -25.60
N SER A 296 -12.92 -5.32 -25.30
CA SER A 296 -11.88 -5.01 -26.29
C SER A 296 -11.05 -6.23 -26.66
N ASP A 297 -10.70 -7.06 -25.68
CA ASP A 297 -9.90 -8.28 -25.85
C ASP A 297 -10.38 -9.34 -24.85
N SER A 298 -10.43 -10.60 -25.25
CA SER A 298 -10.75 -11.69 -24.33
C SER A 298 -9.63 -12.00 -23.35
N ALA A 299 -8.39 -11.60 -23.65
CA ALA A 299 -7.21 -11.86 -22.83
C ALA A 299 -7.00 -10.86 -21.67
N VAL A 300 -7.90 -9.87 -21.52
CA VAL A 300 -7.91 -8.92 -20.38
C VAL A 300 -9.14 -9.11 -19.50
N ARG A 301 -9.83 -10.25 -19.65
CA ARG A 301 -11.04 -10.56 -18.88
C ARG A 301 -10.64 -11.26 -17.60
N ILE A 302 -11.50 -11.14 -16.60
CA ILE A 302 -11.48 -12.01 -15.43
C ILE A 302 -12.08 -13.37 -15.81
N GLU A 303 -11.33 -14.45 -15.58
CA GLU A 303 -11.73 -15.82 -15.87
C GLU A 303 -12.80 -16.33 -14.92
N GLU A 304 -12.81 -15.88 -13.67
CA GLU A 304 -13.70 -16.41 -12.65
C GLU A 304 -14.23 -15.35 -11.66
N PHE A 305 -15.54 -15.42 -11.39
CA PHE A 305 -16.16 -14.71 -10.27
C PHE A 305 -16.59 -15.74 -9.22
N ARG A 306 -16.12 -15.57 -7.98
CA ARG A 306 -16.38 -16.47 -6.85
C ARG A 306 -17.24 -15.80 -5.79
N MET A 307 -18.15 -16.57 -5.21
CA MET A 307 -18.97 -16.16 -4.08
C MET A 307 -18.54 -16.89 -2.81
N ALA A 308 -18.73 -16.26 -1.65
CA ALA A 308 -18.48 -16.87 -0.35
C ALA A 308 -19.31 -18.15 -0.07
N ASP A 309 -20.43 -18.35 -0.77
CA ASP A 309 -21.25 -19.57 -0.69
C ASP A 309 -20.73 -20.71 -1.60
N GLY A 310 -19.58 -20.51 -2.25
CA GLY A 310 -18.93 -21.49 -3.13
C GLY A 310 -19.47 -21.52 -4.55
N ARG A 311 -20.40 -20.63 -4.93
CA ARG A 311 -20.82 -20.51 -6.33
C ARG A 311 -19.77 -19.80 -7.18
N VAL A 312 -19.69 -20.26 -8.43
CA VAL A 312 -18.72 -19.80 -9.42
C VAL A 312 -19.45 -19.40 -10.70
N LEU A 313 -19.09 -18.24 -11.24
CA LEU A 313 -19.43 -17.78 -12.57
C LEU A 313 -18.15 -17.67 -13.39
N LEU A 314 -18.06 -18.42 -14.49
CA LEU A 314 -16.96 -18.30 -15.44
C LEU A 314 -17.10 -17.02 -16.27
N GLY A 315 -15.98 -16.35 -16.56
CA GLY A 315 -15.93 -15.12 -17.36
C GLY A 315 -16.61 -15.28 -18.73
N ASN A 316 -16.43 -16.43 -19.37
CA ASN A 316 -17.09 -16.76 -20.64
C ASN A 316 -18.63 -16.83 -20.56
N ASN A 317 -19.20 -16.96 -19.36
CA ASN A 317 -20.64 -16.99 -19.13
C ASN A 317 -21.22 -15.63 -18.71
N VAL A 318 -20.39 -14.62 -18.41
CA VAL A 318 -20.83 -13.28 -17.98
C VAL A 318 -21.77 -12.63 -18.99
N GLN A 319 -21.53 -12.86 -20.29
CA GLN A 319 -22.35 -12.28 -21.34
C GLN A 319 -23.83 -12.71 -21.25
N ASN A 320 -24.11 -13.91 -20.73
CA ASN A 320 -25.48 -14.38 -20.53
C ASN A 320 -26.22 -13.52 -19.50
N LEU A 321 -25.53 -13.10 -18.42
CA LEU A 321 -26.10 -12.22 -17.40
C LEU A 321 -26.28 -10.80 -17.93
N VAL A 322 -25.29 -10.27 -18.64
CA VAL A 322 -25.38 -8.93 -19.27
C VAL A 322 -26.58 -8.83 -20.21
N GLN A 323 -26.80 -9.84 -21.06
CA GLN A 323 -27.95 -9.88 -21.97
C GLN A 323 -29.28 -9.98 -21.23
N ALA A 324 -29.37 -10.82 -20.19
CA ALA A 324 -30.58 -10.97 -19.39
C ALA A 324 -30.96 -9.69 -18.63
N MET A 325 -29.95 -8.88 -18.24
CA MET A 325 -30.14 -7.65 -17.46
C MET A 325 -30.29 -6.39 -18.32
N ALA A 326 -29.89 -6.40 -19.60
CA ALA A 326 -29.84 -5.21 -20.46
C ALA A 326 -31.19 -4.46 -20.63
N GLY A 327 -32.31 -5.18 -20.57
CA GLY A 327 -33.66 -4.61 -20.69
C GLY A 327 -34.36 -4.33 -19.36
N LEU A 328 -33.69 -4.59 -18.23
CA LEU A 328 -34.26 -4.47 -16.90
C LEU A 328 -33.67 -3.24 -16.19
N THR A 329 -34.42 -2.68 -15.24
CA THR A 329 -33.95 -1.57 -14.42
C THR A 329 -33.32 -2.13 -13.14
N PRO A 330 -32.07 -1.76 -12.80
CA PRO A 330 -31.47 -2.16 -11.54
C PRO A 330 -32.26 -1.58 -10.36
N PRO A 331 -32.41 -2.31 -9.23
CA PRO A 331 -33.09 -1.79 -8.05
C PRO A 331 -32.44 -0.48 -7.55
N PRO A 332 -33.25 0.50 -7.08
CA PRO A 332 -32.72 1.76 -6.54
C PRO A 332 -31.93 1.53 -5.24
N VAL A 333 -31.10 2.51 -4.87
CA VAL A 333 -30.35 2.51 -3.60
C VAL A 333 -31.30 2.27 -2.42
N GLY A 334 -30.88 1.39 -1.49
CA GLY A 334 -31.68 0.92 -0.36
C GLY A 334 -32.46 -0.37 -0.64
N GLN A 335 -32.68 -0.75 -1.90
CA GLN A 335 -33.35 -2.00 -2.25
C GLN A 335 -32.35 -3.13 -2.55
N VAL A 336 -31.98 -3.88 -1.51
CA VAL A 336 -30.95 -4.95 -1.58
C VAL A 336 -31.47 -6.31 -2.06
N THR A 337 -32.73 -6.38 -2.50
CA THR A 337 -33.35 -7.60 -3.04
C THR A 337 -34.03 -7.30 -4.37
N LEU A 338 -33.99 -8.26 -5.29
CA LEU A 338 -34.65 -8.13 -6.59
C LEU A 338 -36.18 -8.06 -6.40
N PRO A 339 -36.88 -7.13 -7.10
CA PRO A 339 -38.33 -7.17 -7.21
C PRO A 339 -38.80 -8.53 -7.74
N ALA A 340 -39.95 -9.04 -7.25
CA ALA A 340 -40.41 -10.39 -7.56
C ALA A 340 -40.48 -10.72 -9.07
N GLY A 341 -40.94 -9.76 -9.90
CA GLY A 341 -40.96 -9.93 -11.36
C GLY A 341 -39.57 -10.02 -11.98
N THR A 342 -38.64 -9.16 -11.55
CA THR A 342 -37.23 -9.18 -11.97
C THR A 342 -36.55 -10.47 -11.54
N ALA A 343 -36.78 -10.90 -10.30
CA ALA A 343 -36.25 -12.14 -9.75
C ALA A 343 -36.71 -13.36 -10.55
N ALA A 344 -38.00 -13.43 -10.88
CA ALA A 344 -38.55 -14.52 -11.70
C ALA A 344 -37.94 -14.56 -13.12
N THR A 345 -37.70 -13.40 -13.73
CA THR A 345 -37.05 -13.29 -15.04
C THR A 345 -35.58 -13.74 -15.00
N LEU A 346 -34.84 -13.36 -13.96
CA LEU A 346 -33.40 -13.64 -13.86
C LEU A 346 -33.07 -15.02 -13.30
N ALA A 347 -33.97 -15.63 -12.51
CA ALA A 347 -33.76 -16.93 -11.87
C ALA A 347 -33.19 -18.04 -12.78
N PRO A 348 -33.74 -18.32 -13.99
CA PRO A 348 -33.19 -19.38 -14.84
C PRO A 348 -31.77 -19.09 -15.32
N VAL A 349 -31.47 -17.82 -15.64
CA VAL A 349 -30.14 -17.43 -16.12
C VAL A 349 -29.12 -17.47 -14.98
N LEU A 350 -29.50 -17.02 -13.78
CA LEU A 350 -28.65 -17.12 -12.60
C LEU A 350 -28.34 -18.59 -12.27
N ALA A 351 -29.35 -19.47 -12.23
CA ALA A 351 -29.17 -20.89 -11.92
C ALA A 351 -28.32 -21.64 -12.96
N GLN A 352 -28.40 -21.25 -14.23
CA GLN A 352 -27.62 -21.88 -15.30
C GLN A 352 -26.13 -21.50 -15.25
N ASN A 353 -25.83 -20.26 -14.87
CA ASN A 353 -24.48 -19.69 -15.01
C ASN A 353 -23.70 -19.69 -13.70
N TRP A 354 -24.36 -19.48 -12.56
CA TRP A 354 -23.78 -19.66 -11.23
C TRP A 354 -23.86 -21.13 -10.83
N ARG A 355 -22.74 -21.83 -10.94
CA ARG A 355 -22.65 -23.26 -10.62
C ARG A 355 -22.14 -23.42 -9.20
N ALA A 356 -22.60 -24.45 -8.49
CA ALA A 356 -21.87 -24.90 -7.30
C ALA A 356 -20.44 -25.24 -7.74
N GLY A 357 -19.44 -24.62 -7.11
CA GLY A 357 -18.05 -24.82 -7.49
C GLY A 357 -17.74 -26.31 -7.55
N GLN A 358 -17.19 -26.78 -8.67
CA GLN A 358 -16.46 -28.04 -8.61
C GLN A 358 -15.31 -27.79 -7.66
N GLN A 359 -15.17 -28.62 -6.62
CA GLN A 359 -13.90 -28.75 -5.91
C GLN A 359 -12.85 -29.00 -7.00
N LEU A 360 -11.96 -28.04 -7.24
CA LEU A 360 -10.90 -28.22 -8.22
C LEU A 360 -10.05 -29.39 -7.74
N GLY A 361 -10.18 -30.53 -8.43
CA GLY A 361 -9.29 -31.66 -8.23
C GLY A 361 -7.87 -31.21 -8.52
N ALA A 362 -6.91 -31.69 -7.73
CA ALA A 362 -5.49 -31.35 -7.72
C ALA A 362 -4.71 -31.66 -9.03
N ALA A 363 -5.33 -31.54 -10.20
CA ALA A 363 -4.79 -31.97 -11.49
C ALA A 363 -4.89 -30.87 -12.55
N SER A 364 -4.14 -29.78 -12.33
CA SER A 364 -3.51 -28.99 -13.40
C SER A 364 -2.41 -28.05 -12.89
N GLN A 365 -2.27 -27.87 -11.58
CA GLN A 365 -1.19 -27.06 -10.99
C GLN A 365 -0.01 -27.93 -10.61
N GLY A 366 1.01 -27.95 -11.47
CA GLY A 366 2.34 -28.43 -11.08
C GLY A 366 2.97 -27.44 -10.12
N GLY A 367 2.96 -27.74 -8.82
CA GLY A 367 3.78 -27.06 -7.81
C GLY A 367 3.05 -26.67 -6.52
N SER A 368 3.43 -27.30 -5.41
CA SER A 368 3.11 -26.98 -4.00
C SER A 368 1.62 -26.81 -3.64
N GLY A 369 0.91 -27.93 -3.54
CA GLY A 369 -0.30 -28.01 -2.75
C GLY A 369 0.00 -27.77 -1.27
N ALA A 370 -0.35 -26.58 -0.77
CA ALA A 370 -0.72 -26.30 0.62
C ALA A 370 -1.15 -24.83 0.87
N TRP A 371 -1.74 -24.09 -0.09
CA TRP A 371 -2.37 -22.79 0.18
C TRP A 371 -3.57 -22.56 -0.75
N GLN A 372 -4.64 -23.32 -0.52
CA GLN A 372 -6.00 -23.00 -1.01
C GLN A 372 -6.99 -22.94 0.16
N ALA A 373 -6.50 -22.57 1.35
CA ALA A 373 -7.34 -21.86 2.29
C ALA A 373 -7.42 -20.43 1.74
N ASP A 374 -8.39 -20.25 0.84
CA ASP A 374 -8.95 -19.01 0.34
C ASP A 374 -8.17 -17.74 0.74
N ALA A 375 -7.53 -17.08 -0.22
CA ALA A 375 -6.88 -15.79 0.04
C ALA A 375 -7.87 -14.80 0.70
N ALA A 376 -9.18 -14.93 0.45
CA ALA A 376 -10.21 -14.22 1.19
C ALA A 376 -10.37 -14.63 2.67
N GLN A 377 -10.14 -15.89 3.05
CA GLN A 377 -10.05 -16.32 4.46
C GLN A 377 -8.76 -15.86 5.13
N LEU A 378 -7.63 -15.83 4.41
CA LEU A 378 -6.37 -15.28 4.91
C LEU A 378 -6.54 -13.76 5.15
N VAL A 379 -7.10 -13.05 4.19
CA VAL A 379 -7.41 -11.61 4.27
C VAL A 379 -8.47 -11.32 5.34
N GLN A 380 -9.51 -12.15 5.50
CA GLN A 380 -10.46 -12.06 6.62
C GLN A 380 -9.81 -12.34 7.99
N ALA A 381 -8.89 -13.31 8.07
CA ALA A 381 -8.12 -13.60 9.29
C ALA A 381 -7.11 -12.48 9.62
N MET A 382 -6.63 -11.75 8.62
CA MET A 382 -5.78 -10.56 8.81
C MET A 382 -6.60 -9.31 9.16
N ALA A 383 -7.82 -9.18 8.63
CA ALA A 383 -8.76 -8.09 8.93
C ALA A 383 -9.44 -8.26 10.30
N GLY A 384 -9.62 -9.50 10.78
CA GLY A 384 -10.14 -9.82 12.10
C GLY A 384 -9.12 -10.56 12.96
N PHE A 385 -8.38 -9.83 13.79
CA PHE A 385 -7.59 -10.31 14.95
C PHE A 385 -7.05 -11.76 14.90
N ALA A 386 -5.73 -11.86 14.72
CA ALA A 386 -4.82 -13.00 14.90
C ALA A 386 -4.52 -13.87 13.66
N VAL A 387 -3.27 -13.74 13.19
CA VAL A 387 -2.62 -14.79 12.40
C VAL A 387 -2.21 -15.92 13.36
N PRO A 388 -2.64 -17.19 13.16
CA PRO A 388 -2.01 -18.32 13.83
C PRO A 388 -0.55 -18.42 13.39
N ALA A 389 0.36 -18.58 14.35
CA ALA A 389 1.82 -18.50 14.22
C ALA A 389 2.48 -19.59 13.34
N ALA A 390 2.09 -19.75 12.08
CA ALA A 390 2.67 -20.72 11.15
C ALA A 390 3.20 -20.14 9.83
N ALA A 391 3.16 -18.82 9.63
CA ALA A 391 3.75 -18.17 8.44
C ALA A 391 5.14 -17.55 8.69
N SER A 392 5.82 -17.86 9.80
CA SER A 392 7.14 -17.31 10.16
C SER A 392 8.24 -18.37 10.24
N ALA A 393 8.38 -19.21 9.22
CA ALA A 393 9.59 -20.02 9.04
C ALA A 393 10.42 -19.46 7.88
N PRO A 394 11.71 -19.11 8.09
CA PRO A 394 12.59 -18.67 7.02
C PRO A 394 12.85 -19.82 6.05
N TRP A 395 12.52 -19.61 4.77
CA TRP A 395 12.91 -20.51 3.69
C TRP A 395 14.44 -20.53 3.59
N SER A 396 15.05 -21.57 4.15
CA SER A 396 16.42 -21.94 3.82
C SER A 396 16.50 -23.45 3.57
N ALA A 397 17.23 -23.77 2.50
CA ALA A 397 17.70 -25.10 2.07
C ALA A 397 16.71 -26.02 1.31
N HIS A 398 16.81 -25.96 -0.02
CA HIS A 398 16.80 -27.18 -0.83
C HIS A 398 17.99 -28.06 -0.42
N GLY A 399 17.74 -29.32 -0.03
CA GLY A 399 18.81 -30.27 0.28
C GLY A 399 18.35 -31.67 0.68
N ALA A 400 18.07 -32.50 -0.34
CA ALA A 400 18.11 -33.97 -0.38
C ALA A 400 17.19 -34.82 0.54
N ALA A 401 16.63 -35.85 -0.10
CA ALA A 401 15.85 -36.92 0.49
C ALA A 401 16.66 -37.80 1.44
N SER A 402 16.05 -38.19 2.57
CA SER A 402 16.23 -39.49 3.22
C SER A 402 15.11 -39.69 4.25
N ALA A 403 14.50 -40.88 4.18
CA ALA A 403 13.42 -41.33 5.05
C ALA A 403 13.77 -41.30 6.54
N GLN A 404 12.79 -41.02 7.40
CA GLN A 404 12.23 -42.05 8.29
C GLN A 404 11.05 -41.52 9.12
N ILE A 405 9.97 -42.29 9.04
CA ILE A 405 8.86 -42.34 9.98
C ILE A 405 9.40 -42.69 11.38
N GLN A 406 9.02 -41.94 12.42
CA GLN A 406 8.66 -42.54 13.70
C GLN A 406 7.78 -41.63 14.56
N LEU A 407 6.61 -42.19 14.87
CA LEU A 407 5.59 -41.75 15.81
C LEU A 407 6.01 -42.22 17.22
N ALA A 408 6.12 -41.33 18.21
CA ALA A 408 6.02 -41.60 19.66
C ALA A 408 6.09 -40.24 20.41
N ALA A 409 5.01 -39.74 21.01
CA ALA A 409 4.45 -40.08 22.32
C ALA A 409 5.13 -39.36 23.52
N ALA A 410 4.31 -38.53 24.20
CA ALA A 410 4.29 -38.17 25.61
C ALA A 410 5.59 -37.69 26.30
N HIS A 411 5.61 -36.43 26.72
CA HIS A 411 5.55 -36.02 28.14
C HIS A 411 5.22 -34.54 28.30
#